data_AF-A0A2J8Q8I5-F1
#
_entry.id   AF-A0A2J8Q8I5-F1
#
_cell.length_a   1.000
_cell.length_b   1.000
_cell.length_c   1.000
_cell.angle_alpha   90.00
_cell.angle_beta   90.00
_cell.angle_gamma   90.00
#
_symmetry.space_group_name_H-M   'P 1'
#
loop_
_entity.id
_entity.type
_entity.pdbx_description
1 polymer ?
#
loop_
_entity_poly.entity_id
_entity_poly.type
_entity_poly.pdbx_seq_one_letter_code
_entity_poly.pdbx_strand_id
1 'polypeptide(L)'
;MKDRTQELRTAKDSDDDDDVAVTVDRDRFMDEFFEQVEEIRGFIDKIAENVEEVKRKHSAILASPNPDEKTKEELEELMSDIKKTANKVRSKLKSIEQSIEQEEGLNRSSADLRIRKTQHSTLSRKFVEVMSEYNATQSDYRERCKGRIQRQLEITGRTTTSEELEDMLESGNPAIFASGIIMDSSISKQALSEIETRHSEIIKLENSIRELHDMFMDMAMLVESQTMWRGPCLTPRRPSSTRARRAGRKS
;
A
#
# COMPACT_ATOMS: atom_id res chain seq x y z
N MET A 1 -16.75 13.57 -29.23
CA MET A 1 -17.43 14.86 -28.94
C MET A 1 -16.74 15.95 -29.75
N LYS A 2 -17.49 16.78 -30.47
CA LYS A 2 -16.93 17.91 -31.22
C LYS A 2 -16.70 19.07 -30.25
N ASP A 3 -15.53 19.70 -30.33
CA ASP A 3 -15.15 20.85 -29.52
C ASP A 3 -16.02 22.07 -29.89
N ARG A 4 -16.71 22.64 -28.90
CA ARG A 4 -17.60 23.81 -29.03
C ARG A 4 -17.05 25.04 -28.29
N THR A 5 -15.79 24.99 -27.86
CA THR A 5 -15.14 26.11 -27.15
C THR A 5 -15.10 27.39 -27.99
N GLN A 6 -15.01 27.26 -29.31
CA GLN A 6 -14.99 28.39 -30.22
C GLN A 6 -16.35 29.11 -30.33
N GLU A 7 -17.45 28.36 -30.32
CA GLU A 7 -18.83 28.92 -30.32
C GLU A 7 -19.12 29.74 -29.06
N LEU A 8 -18.56 29.31 -27.91
CA LEU A 8 -18.73 30.00 -26.63
C LEU A 8 -17.93 31.29 -26.54
N ARG A 9 -16.79 31.38 -27.23
CA ARG A 9 -16.00 32.62 -27.28
C ARG A 9 -16.69 33.68 -28.13
N THR A 10 -17.21 33.29 -29.29
CA THR A 10 -17.93 34.22 -30.18
C THR A 10 -19.24 34.75 -29.58
N ALA A 11 -19.88 34.00 -28.68
CA ALA A 11 -21.07 34.45 -27.97
C ALA A 11 -20.77 35.40 -26.79
N LYS A 12 -19.51 35.48 -26.35
CA LYS A 12 -19.10 36.28 -25.19
C LYS A 12 -18.76 37.74 -25.57
N ASP A 13 -18.46 38.00 -26.83
CA ASP A 13 -18.19 39.35 -27.36
C ASP A 13 -19.49 40.18 -27.59
N SER A 14 -20.67 39.62 -27.29
CA SER A 14 -21.97 40.27 -27.55
C SER A 14 -22.78 40.64 -26.31
N ASP A 15 -22.32 40.35 -25.10
CA ASP A 15 -23.00 40.73 -23.85
C ASP A 15 -22.11 41.68 -23.05
N ASP A 16 -22.61 42.89 -22.82
CA ASP A 16 -21.98 43.96 -22.04
C ASP A 16 -21.56 43.49 -20.63
N ASP A 17 -20.39 44.01 -20.23
CA ASP A 17 -19.70 43.86 -18.94
C ASP A 17 -20.65 43.91 -17.73
N ASP A 18 -20.72 42.78 -17.01
CA ASP A 18 -20.84 42.80 -15.55
C ASP A 18 -19.80 41.80 -15.03
N ASP A 19 -18.54 42.25 -15.06
CA ASP A 19 -17.39 41.53 -14.54
C ASP A 19 -17.52 41.48 -13.00
N VAL A 20 -18.34 40.53 -12.53
CA VAL A 20 -18.28 40.08 -11.13
C VAL A 20 -16.95 39.35 -11.00
N ALA A 21 -15.91 40.14 -10.75
CA ALA A 21 -14.60 39.65 -10.36
C ALA A 21 -14.80 38.84 -9.08
N VAL A 22 -15.01 37.53 -9.22
CA VAL A 22 -14.77 36.58 -8.16
C VAL A 22 -13.27 36.71 -7.91
N THR A 23 -12.92 37.47 -6.87
CA THR A 23 -11.59 37.44 -6.28
C THR A 23 -11.38 36.03 -5.76
N VAL A 24 -11.03 35.12 -6.66
CA VAL A 24 -10.36 33.89 -6.29
C VAL A 24 -9.04 34.40 -5.75
N ASP A 25 -8.92 34.48 -4.42
CA ASP A 25 -7.63 34.57 -3.75
C ASP A 25 -6.82 33.38 -4.27
N ARG A 26 -6.09 33.64 -5.35
CA ARG A 26 -5.35 32.66 -6.15
C ARG A 26 -4.03 32.30 -5.48
N ASP A 27 -3.72 32.97 -4.38
CA ASP A 27 -2.60 32.63 -3.53
C ASP A 27 -3.11 31.74 -2.38
N ARG A 28 -3.02 30.42 -2.64
CA ARG A 28 -2.93 29.32 -1.66
C ARG A 28 -4.22 28.67 -1.15
N PHE A 29 -5.16 28.35 -2.04
CA PHE A 29 -6.26 27.44 -1.69
C PHE A 29 -5.70 26.04 -1.41
N MET A 30 -5.69 25.63 -0.13
CA MET A 30 -5.29 24.29 0.33
C MET A 30 -3.84 23.88 0.02
N ASP A 31 -2.93 24.82 -0.26
CA ASP A 31 -1.55 24.50 -0.63
C ASP A 31 -0.84 23.59 0.38
N GLU A 32 -0.94 23.90 1.68
CA GLU A 32 -0.34 23.07 2.74
C GLU A 32 -0.91 21.65 2.76
N PHE A 33 -2.21 21.52 2.51
CA PHE A 33 -2.86 20.20 2.42
C PHE A 33 -2.41 19.44 1.18
N PHE A 34 -2.30 20.10 0.03
CA PHE A 34 -1.80 19.47 -1.19
C PHE A 34 -0.32 19.09 -1.10
N GLU A 35 0.50 19.88 -0.41
CA GLU A 35 1.89 19.54 -0.11
C GLU A 35 1.96 18.25 0.74
N GLN A 36 1.13 18.13 1.78
CA GLN A 36 1.02 16.88 2.56
C GLN A 36 0.56 15.69 1.70
N VAL A 37 -0.40 15.89 0.80
CA VAL A 37 -0.90 14.85 -0.11
C VAL A 37 0.20 14.37 -1.04
N GLU A 38 0.94 15.27 -1.67
CA GLU A 38 2.05 14.91 -2.57
C GLU A 38 3.21 14.27 -1.83
N GLU A 39 3.50 14.70 -0.60
CA GLU A 39 4.52 14.04 0.24
C GLU A 39 4.11 12.59 0.57
N ILE A 40 2.85 12.35 0.95
CA ILE A 40 2.34 11.00 1.19
C ILE A 40 2.43 10.15 -0.08
N ARG A 41 2.08 10.70 -1.25
CA ARG A 41 2.22 9.99 -2.53
C ARG A 41 3.66 9.61 -2.80
N GLY A 42 4.59 10.54 -2.64
CA GLY A 42 6.02 10.27 -2.81
C GLY A 42 6.52 9.16 -1.89
N PHE A 43 6.04 9.10 -0.65
CA PHE A 43 6.37 7.99 0.25
C PHE A 43 5.75 6.66 -0.18
N ILE A 44 4.50 6.64 -0.65
CA ILE A 44 3.86 5.42 -1.16
C ILE A 44 4.63 4.90 -2.40
N ASP A 45 4.97 5.80 -3.32
CA ASP A 45 5.73 5.46 -4.53
C ASP A 45 7.13 4.93 -4.17
N LYS A 46 7.77 5.51 -3.14
CA LYS A 46 9.06 5.02 -2.63
C LYS A 46 8.95 3.62 -2.03
N ILE A 47 7.87 3.32 -1.32
CA ILE A 47 7.63 1.96 -0.81
C ILE A 47 7.47 1.00 -1.99
N ALA A 48 6.67 1.35 -3.00
CA ALA A 48 6.47 0.51 -4.18
C ALA A 48 7.79 0.20 -4.92
N GLU A 49 8.67 1.20 -5.08
CA GLU A 49 10.02 1.01 -5.64
C GLU A 49 10.84 0.04 -4.78
N ASN A 50 10.87 0.24 -3.46
CA ASN A 50 11.62 -0.62 -2.55
C ASN A 50 11.08 -2.06 -2.56
N VAL A 51 9.77 -2.27 -2.73
CA VAL A 51 9.15 -3.61 -2.84
C VAL A 51 9.66 -4.34 -4.09
N GLU A 52 9.77 -3.64 -5.22
CA GLU A 52 10.35 -4.22 -6.44
C GLU A 52 11.84 -4.57 -6.27
N GLU A 53 12.60 -3.73 -5.58
CA GLU A 53 14.00 -4.05 -5.25
C GLU A 53 14.11 -5.25 -4.30
N VAL A 54 13.22 -5.37 -3.31
CA VAL A 54 13.12 -6.56 -2.45
C VAL A 54 12.90 -7.83 -3.29
N LYS A 55 12.00 -7.81 -4.28
CA LYS A 55 11.80 -8.95 -5.22
C LYS A 55 13.08 -9.32 -5.96
N ARG A 56 13.86 -8.33 -6.41
CA ARG A 56 15.15 -8.56 -7.08
C ARG A 56 16.16 -9.19 -6.13
N LYS A 57 16.30 -8.67 -4.91
CA LYS A 57 17.23 -9.21 -3.90
C LYS A 57 16.86 -10.64 -3.51
N HIS A 58 15.59 -10.90 -3.22
CA HIS A 58 15.07 -12.25 -2.98
C HIS A 58 15.45 -13.24 -4.09
N SER A 59 15.27 -12.83 -5.34
CA SER A 59 15.61 -13.67 -6.49
C SER A 59 17.13 -13.92 -6.59
N ALA A 60 17.96 -12.91 -6.31
CA ALA A 60 19.42 -13.06 -6.28
C ALA A 60 19.89 -14.00 -5.16
N ILE A 61 19.32 -13.88 -3.96
CA ILE A 61 19.68 -14.72 -2.81
C ILE A 61 19.29 -16.19 -3.08
N LEU A 62 18.13 -16.44 -3.71
CA LEU A 62 17.71 -17.80 -4.08
C LEU A 62 18.47 -18.39 -5.27
N ALA A 63 19.19 -17.58 -6.05
CA ALA A 63 19.98 -18.05 -7.19
C ALA A 63 21.32 -18.67 -6.77
N SER A 64 21.81 -18.37 -5.56
CA SER A 64 23.06 -18.92 -5.02
C SER A 64 22.79 -19.80 -3.78
N PRO A 65 23.42 -20.97 -3.65
CA PRO A 65 23.42 -21.75 -2.40
C PRO A 65 24.02 -20.96 -1.23
N ASN A 66 25.05 -20.16 -1.51
CA ASN A 66 25.73 -19.28 -0.57
C ASN A 66 25.60 -17.84 -1.06
N PRO A 67 24.51 -17.15 -0.73
CA PRO A 67 24.33 -15.74 -1.08
C PRO A 67 25.40 -14.88 -0.40
N ASP A 68 25.88 -13.86 -1.10
CA ASP A 68 26.83 -12.91 -0.56
C ASP A 68 26.21 -12.08 0.57
N GLU A 69 27.01 -11.78 1.60
CA GLU A 69 26.52 -11.07 2.78
C GLU A 69 26.05 -9.65 2.44
N LYS A 70 26.69 -9.03 1.45
CA LYS A 70 26.31 -7.69 0.96
C LYS A 70 24.86 -7.67 0.45
N THR A 71 24.45 -8.65 -0.36
CA THR A 71 23.07 -8.72 -0.86
C THR A 71 22.06 -8.92 0.28
N LYS A 72 22.44 -9.64 1.35
CA LYS A 72 21.58 -9.78 2.55
C LYS A 72 21.48 -8.47 3.32
N GLU A 73 22.58 -7.76 3.54
CA GLU A 73 22.61 -6.45 4.19
C GLU A 73 21.74 -5.44 3.43
N GLU A 74 21.85 -5.41 2.09
CA GLU A 74 21.03 -4.55 1.23
C GLU A 74 19.53 -4.89 1.33
N LEU A 75 19.18 -6.19 1.45
CA LEU A 75 17.79 -6.61 1.68
C LEU A 75 17.27 -6.12 3.05
N GLU A 76 18.07 -6.26 4.11
CA GLU A 76 17.69 -5.79 5.45
C GLU A 76 17.51 -4.27 5.51
N GLU A 77 18.35 -3.52 4.80
CA GLU A 77 18.22 -2.07 4.66
C GLU A 77 16.90 -1.70 3.95
N LEU A 78 16.59 -2.37 2.83
CA LEU A 78 15.32 -2.15 2.12
C LEU A 78 14.10 -2.45 2.99
N MET A 79 14.12 -3.55 3.76
CA MET A 79 13.05 -3.90 4.69
C MET A 79 12.89 -2.83 5.79
N SER A 80 14.01 -2.35 6.34
CA SER A 80 14.03 -1.27 7.33
C SER A 80 13.45 0.03 6.78
N ASP A 81 13.78 0.37 5.53
CA ASP A 81 13.32 1.59 4.88
C ASP A 81 11.85 1.54 4.48
N ILE A 82 11.36 0.38 4.02
CA ILE A 82 9.92 0.14 3.84
C ILE A 82 9.19 0.37 5.16
N LYS A 83 9.66 -0.22 6.26
CA LYS A 83 9.06 -0.06 7.59
C LYS A 83 9.03 1.40 8.05
N LYS A 84 10.15 2.13 7.94
CA LYS A 84 10.23 3.54 8.34
C LYS A 84 9.28 4.40 7.49
N THR A 85 9.27 4.19 6.19
CA THR A 85 8.47 4.99 5.25
C THR A 85 6.98 4.70 5.41
N ALA A 86 6.60 3.44 5.60
CA ALA A 86 5.22 3.04 5.89
C ALA A 86 4.70 3.65 7.20
N ASN A 87 5.54 3.72 8.24
CA ASN A 87 5.18 4.41 9.49
C ASN A 87 4.98 5.92 9.31
N LYS A 88 5.77 6.57 8.45
CA LYS A 88 5.56 7.99 8.10
C LYS A 88 4.22 8.20 7.37
N VAL A 89 3.91 7.36 6.39
CA VAL A 89 2.63 7.38 5.67
C VAL A 89 1.46 7.21 6.64
N ARG A 90 1.52 6.18 7.51
CA ARG A 90 0.50 5.93 8.54
C ARG A 90 0.27 7.15 9.44
N SER A 91 1.35 7.75 9.96
CA SER A 91 1.27 8.93 10.83
C SER A 91 0.61 10.12 10.13
N LYS A 92 1.00 10.40 8.87
CA LYS A 92 0.43 11.50 8.09
C LYS A 92 -1.04 11.26 7.71
N LEU A 93 -1.41 10.04 7.33
CA LEU A 93 -2.82 9.69 7.07
C LEU A 93 -3.69 9.89 8.32
N LYS A 94 -3.21 9.44 9.49
CA LYS A 94 -3.89 9.65 10.77
C LYS A 94 -4.03 11.13 11.14
N SER A 95 -3.04 11.95 10.83
CA SER A 95 -3.12 13.40 11.01
C SER A 95 -4.21 14.03 10.14
N ILE A 96 -4.34 13.58 8.88
CA ILE A 96 -5.40 14.06 7.98
C ILE A 96 -6.77 13.59 8.48
N GLU A 97 -6.89 12.35 8.96
CA GLU A 97 -8.11 11.82 9.56
C GLU A 97 -8.58 12.67 10.75
N GLN A 98 -7.70 12.97 11.70
CA GLN A 98 -8.02 13.83 12.85
C GLN A 98 -8.46 15.23 12.43
N SER A 99 -7.82 15.81 11.41
CA SER A 99 -8.22 17.10 10.84
C SER A 99 -9.63 17.04 10.23
N ILE A 100 -9.98 15.94 9.56
CA ILE A 100 -11.33 15.72 9.02
C ILE A 100 -12.36 15.63 10.16
N GLU A 101 -12.10 14.80 11.18
CA GLU A 101 -13.01 14.63 12.33
C GLU A 101 -13.28 15.95 13.07
N GLN A 102 -12.23 16.76 13.24
CA GLN A 102 -12.34 18.08 13.88
C GLN A 102 -13.22 19.04 13.06
N GLU A 103 -13.07 19.09 11.74
CA GLU A 103 -13.89 19.94 10.86
C GLU A 103 -15.35 19.50 10.81
N GLU A 104 -15.61 18.19 10.92
CA GLU A 104 -16.96 17.64 10.98
C GLU A 104 -17.70 17.99 12.26
N GLY A 105 -17.00 17.97 13.41
CA GLY A 105 -17.57 18.40 14.69
C GLY A 105 -18.04 19.87 14.70
N LEU A 106 -17.54 20.68 13.76
CA LEU A 106 -17.93 22.08 13.58
C LEU A 106 -19.09 22.25 12.57
N ASN A 107 -19.68 21.17 12.06
CA ASN A 107 -20.76 21.16 11.05
C ASN A 107 -20.42 21.94 9.76
N ARG A 108 -19.14 22.07 9.42
CA ARG A 108 -18.68 22.75 8.21
C ARG A 108 -18.69 21.78 7.03
N SER A 109 -19.86 21.57 6.42
CA SER A 109 -19.95 20.84 5.15
C SER A 109 -19.46 21.74 4.00
N SER A 110 -18.13 21.78 3.81
CA SER A 110 -17.46 22.65 2.84
C SER A 110 -16.93 21.86 1.63
N ALA A 111 -16.54 22.58 0.57
CA ALA A 111 -15.78 21.99 -0.54
C ALA A 111 -14.43 21.46 -0.04
N ASP A 112 -13.80 22.14 0.91
CA ASP A 112 -12.54 21.79 1.57
C ASP A 112 -12.59 20.38 2.20
N LEU A 113 -13.58 20.16 3.06
CA LEU A 113 -13.81 18.90 3.76
C LEU A 113 -14.02 17.74 2.78
N ARG A 114 -14.76 17.96 1.69
CA ARG A 114 -14.98 16.93 0.65
C ARG A 114 -13.68 16.57 -0.07
N ILE A 115 -12.82 17.54 -0.36
CA ILE A 115 -11.53 17.30 -0.99
C ILE A 115 -10.62 16.51 -0.02
N ARG A 116 -10.53 16.92 1.25
CA ARG A 116 -9.75 16.21 2.28
C ARG A 116 -10.15 14.74 2.41
N LYS A 117 -11.45 14.47 2.56
CA LYS A 117 -12.00 13.11 2.61
C LYS A 117 -11.67 12.27 1.38
N THR A 118 -11.80 12.86 0.19
CA THR A 118 -11.55 12.15 -1.07
C THR A 118 -10.08 11.80 -1.24
N GLN A 119 -9.17 12.75 -0.93
CA GLN A 119 -7.73 12.51 -1.00
C GLN A 119 -7.30 11.48 0.06
N HIS A 120 -7.75 11.62 1.31
CA HIS A 120 -7.47 10.65 2.37
C HIS A 120 -7.89 9.23 1.95
N SER A 121 -9.12 9.04 1.46
CA SER A 121 -9.59 7.72 1.00
C SER A 121 -8.77 7.16 -0.16
N THR A 122 -8.32 8.01 -1.08
CA THR A 122 -7.51 7.60 -2.22
C THR A 122 -6.10 7.17 -1.80
N LEU A 123 -5.46 7.96 -0.94
CA LEU A 123 -4.12 7.66 -0.42
C LEU A 123 -4.13 6.41 0.47
N SER A 124 -5.11 6.26 1.36
CA SER A 124 -5.23 5.08 2.22
C SER A 124 -5.41 3.81 1.39
N ARG A 125 -6.20 3.85 0.30
CA ARG A 125 -6.36 2.69 -0.60
C ARG A 125 -5.06 2.33 -1.30
N LYS A 126 -4.36 3.33 -1.88
CA LYS A 126 -3.07 3.10 -2.54
C LYS A 126 -2.02 2.55 -1.56
N PHE A 127 -1.99 3.07 -0.34
CA PHE A 127 -1.07 2.58 0.68
C PHE A 127 -1.35 1.12 1.03
N VAL A 128 -2.62 0.75 1.26
CA VAL A 128 -3.01 -0.65 1.51
C VAL A 128 -2.63 -1.55 0.35
N GLU A 129 -2.87 -1.12 -0.89
CA GLU A 129 -2.51 -1.86 -2.11
C GLU A 129 -1.01 -2.19 -2.16
N VAL A 130 -0.15 -1.19 -1.96
CA VAL A 130 1.31 -1.37 -1.96
C VAL A 130 1.77 -2.26 -0.80
N MET A 131 1.19 -2.09 0.40
CA MET A 131 1.54 -2.94 1.54
C MET A 131 1.06 -4.38 1.36
N SER A 132 -0.08 -4.61 0.69
CA SER A 132 -0.55 -5.95 0.34
C SER A 132 0.37 -6.62 -0.67
N GLU A 133 0.87 -5.88 -1.66
CA GLU A 133 1.87 -6.37 -2.61
C GLU A 133 3.19 -6.74 -1.90
N TYR A 134 3.61 -5.94 -0.92
CA TYR A 134 4.76 -6.26 -0.08
C TYR A 134 4.54 -7.56 0.70
N ASN A 135 3.39 -7.75 1.34
CA ASN A 135 3.07 -8.98 2.05
C ASN A 135 3.01 -10.22 1.12
N ALA A 136 2.45 -10.06 -0.08
CA ALA A 136 2.43 -11.11 -1.09
C ALA A 136 3.85 -11.51 -1.53
N THR A 137 4.72 -10.51 -1.74
CA THR A 137 6.15 -10.71 -2.04
C THR A 137 6.86 -11.49 -0.94
N GLN A 138 6.63 -11.11 0.31
CA GLN A 138 7.21 -11.80 1.46
C GLN A 138 6.69 -13.24 1.58
N SER A 139 5.39 -13.45 1.41
CA SER A 139 4.78 -14.79 1.46
C SER A 139 5.29 -15.72 0.35
N ASP A 140 5.44 -15.21 -0.87
CA ASP A 140 6.03 -15.96 -1.99
C ASP A 140 7.51 -16.33 -1.72
N TYR A 141 8.28 -15.42 -1.14
CA TYR A 141 9.65 -15.71 -0.75
C TYR A 141 9.74 -16.80 0.32
N ARG A 142 8.84 -16.78 1.32
CA ARG A 142 8.74 -17.81 2.36
C ARG A 142 8.57 -19.19 1.75
N GLU A 143 7.63 -19.31 0.82
CA GLU A 143 7.31 -20.58 0.17
C GLU A 143 8.48 -21.08 -0.68
N ARG A 144 9.18 -20.18 -1.38
CA ARG A 144 10.40 -20.53 -2.13
C ARG A 144 11.52 -21.01 -1.20
N CYS A 145 11.73 -20.38 -0.05
CA CYS A 145 12.69 -20.84 0.96
C CYS A 145 12.31 -22.22 1.53
N LYS A 146 11.02 -22.43 1.84
CA LYS A 146 10.50 -23.72 2.28
C LYS A 146 10.78 -24.81 1.25
N GLY A 147 10.48 -24.57 -0.03
CA GLY A 147 10.77 -25.51 -1.11
C GLY A 147 12.26 -25.81 -1.28
N ARG A 148 13.15 -24.83 -1.04
CA ARG A 148 14.60 -25.06 -1.00
C ARG A 148 15.00 -25.98 0.15
N ILE A 149 14.49 -25.76 1.35
CA ILE A 149 14.77 -26.62 2.52
C ILE A 149 14.29 -28.05 2.24
N GLN A 150 13.08 -28.22 1.71
CA GLN A 150 12.55 -29.53 1.34
C GLN A 150 13.48 -30.25 0.36
N ARG A 151 13.95 -29.55 -0.67
CA ARG A 151 14.88 -30.10 -1.65
C ARG A 151 16.21 -30.54 -1.03
N GLN A 152 16.75 -29.76 -0.10
CA GLN A 152 17.99 -30.12 0.61
C GLN A 152 17.81 -31.33 1.53
N LEU A 153 16.66 -31.46 2.19
CA LEU A 153 16.33 -32.66 2.98
C LEU A 153 16.28 -33.92 2.10
N GLU A 154 15.66 -33.84 0.91
CA GLU A 154 15.63 -34.94 -0.06
C GLU A 154 17.04 -35.37 -0.49
N ILE A 155 17.96 -34.41 -0.72
CA ILE A 155 19.36 -34.69 -1.09
C ILE A 155 20.08 -35.48 0.02
N THR A 156 19.75 -35.20 1.29
CA THR A 156 20.29 -35.94 2.44
C THR A 156 19.61 -37.29 2.68
N GLY A 157 18.63 -37.66 1.86
CA GLY A 157 17.91 -38.94 1.93
C GLY A 157 16.70 -38.92 2.87
N ARG A 158 16.30 -37.75 3.38
CA ARG A 158 15.12 -37.58 4.24
C ARG A 158 13.96 -37.06 3.40
N THR A 159 12.95 -37.90 3.16
CA THR A 159 11.68 -37.45 2.57
C THR A 159 10.88 -36.74 3.66
N THR A 160 10.36 -35.55 3.37
CA THR A 160 9.57 -34.76 4.34
C THR A 160 8.39 -34.16 3.60
N THR A 161 7.20 -34.35 4.17
CA THR A 161 5.97 -33.77 3.63
C THR A 161 5.92 -32.27 3.91
N SER A 162 5.05 -31.55 3.20
CA SER A 162 4.89 -30.10 3.40
C SER A 162 4.40 -29.76 4.82
N GLU A 163 3.60 -30.62 5.43
CA GLU A 163 3.06 -30.45 6.80
C GLU A 163 4.15 -30.70 7.84
N GLU A 164 4.87 -31.82 7.75
CA GLU A 164 6.01 -32.11 8.64
C GLU A 164 7.10 -31.02 8.56
N LEU A 165 7.34 -30.46 7.37
CA LEU A 165 8.30 -29.38 7.20
C LEU A 165 7.82 -28.09 7.88
N GLU A 166 6.51 -27.83 7.86
CA GLU A 166 5.93 -26.68 8.56
C GLU A 166 6.09 -26.83 10.08
N ASP A 167 5.77 -28.02 10.62
CA ASP A 167 5.98 -28.33 12.05
C ASP A 167 7.45 -28.13 12.47
N MET A 168 8.38 -28.50 11.59
CA MET A 168 9.81 -28.29 11.82
C MET A 168 10.18 -26.80 11.87
N LEU A 169 9.61 -25.97 11.00
CA LEU A 169 9.80 -24.52 11.00
C LEU A 169 9.17 -23.87 12.24
N GLU A 170 7.96 -24.27 12.60
CA GLU A 170 7.24 -23.75 13.78
C GLU A 170 7.91 -24.13 15.11
N SER A 171 8.63 -25.27 15.15
CA SER A 171 9.35 -25.71 16.35
C SER A 171 10.40 -24.72 16.83
N GLY A 172 10.89 -23.83 15.96
CA GLY A 172 11.91 -22.83 16.28
C GLY A 172 13.27 -23.40 16.68
N ASN A 173 13.49 -24.71 16.52
CA ASN A 173 14.72 -25.40 16.91
C ASN A 173 15.57 -25.73 15.67
N PRO A 174 16.65 -24.99 15.37
CA PRO A 174 17.50 -25.24 14.21
C PRO A 174 18.10 -26.66 14.16
N ALA A 175 18.32 -27.28 15.33
CA ALA A 175 18.87 -28.64 15.41
C ALA A 175 17.92 -29.71 14.86
N ILE A 176 16.62 -29.41 14.67
CA ILE A 176 15.65 -30.35 14.11
C ILE A 176 15.99 -30.74 12.67
N PHE A 177 16.67 -29.86 11.94
CA PHE A 177 17.15 -30.10 10.58
C PHE A 177 18.40 -30.97 10.56
N ALA A 178 19.28 -30.85 11.56
CA ALA A 178 20.45 -31.70 11.71
C ALA A 178 20.08 -33.12 12.19
N SER A 179 18.97 -33.26 12.91
CA SER A 179 18.48 -34.54 13.42
C SER A 179 18.10 -35.50 12.28
N GLY A 180 18.78 -36.63 12.21
CA GLY A 180 18.54 -37.67 11.21
C GLY A 180 19.36 -37.55 9.91
N ILE A 181 20.22 -36.52 9.79
CA ILE A 181 21.15 -36.39 8.65
C ILE A 181 22.49 -37.03 9.03
N ILE A 182 22.96 -37.97 8.20
CA ILE A 182 24.29 -38.57 8.34
C ILE A 182 25.34 -37.54 7.88
N MET A 183 26.15 -37.02 8.82
CA MET A 183 27.14 -35.96 8.56
C MET A 183 28.45 -36.45 7.90
N ASP A 184 28.48 -37.69 7.41
CA ASP A 184 29.70 -38.33 6.90
C ASP A 184 30.10 -37.85 5.49
N SER A 185 29.17 -37.23 4.76
CA SER A 185 29.40 -36.70 3.42
C SER A 185 29.57 -35.17 3.44
N SER A 186 30.49 -34.66 2.62
CA SER A 186 30.61 -33.23 2.34
C SER A 186 29.31 -32.64 1.77
N ILE A 187 28.55 -33.45 1.04
CA ILE A 187 27.24 -33.08 0.47
C ILE A 187 26.23 -32.83 1.59
N SER A 188 26.16 -33.71 2.60
CA SER A 188 25.25 -33.55 3.75
C SER A 188 25.56 -32.28 4.54
N LYS A 189 26.85 -31.95 4.72
CA LYS A 189 27.28 -30.72 5.41
C LYS A 189 26.88 -29.47 4.65
N GLN A 190 27.03 -29.47 3.32
CA GLN A 190 26.63 -28.36 2.48
C GLN A 190 25.11 -28.17 2.48
N ALA A 191 24.34 -29.26 2.35
CA ALA A 191 22.88 -29.22 2.41
C ALA A 191 22.38 -28.63 3.73
N LEU A 192 22.98 -29.04 4.85
CA LEU A 192 22.64 -28.53 6.18
C LEU A 192 22.95 -27.03 6.32
N SER A 193 24.10 -26.57 5.84
CA SER A 193 24.46 -25.15 5.84
C SER A 193 23.49 -24.29 5.01
N GLU A 194 23.02 -24.80 3.86
CA GLU A 194 22.00 -24.14 3.06
C GLU A 194 20.65 -24.11 3.79
N ILE A 195 20.25 -25.22 4.44
CA ILE A 195 19.02 -25.28 5.24
C ILE A 195 19.05 -24.23 6.36
N GLU A 196 20.15 -24.14 7.11
CA GLU A 196 20.31 -23.14 8.18
C GLU A 196 20.19 -21.71 7.65
N THR A 197 20.80 -21.43 6.50
CA THR A 197 20.73 -20.12 5.84
C THR A 197 19.29 -19.77 5.46
N ARG A 198 18.56 -20.70 4.81
CA ARG A 198 17.15 -20.50 4.42
C ARG A 198 16.22 -20.39 5.62
N HIS A 199 16.45 -21.16 6.66
CA HIS A 199 15.69 -21.08 7.89
C HIS A 199 15.87 -19.70 8.57
N SER A 200 17.11 -19.19 8.64
CA SER A 200 17.37 -17.84 9.14
C SER A 200 16.62 -16.76 8.33
N GLU A 201 16.57 -16.91 7.01
CA GLU A 201 15.80 -16.01 6.14
C GLU A 201 14.29 -16.06 6.42
N ILE A 202 13.71 -17.26 6.63
CA ILE A 202 12.30 -17.43 7.01
C ILE A 202 12.00 -16.74 8.35
N ILE A 203 12.90 -16.84 9.34
CA ILE A 203 12.70 -16.19 10.63
C ILE A 203 12.66 -14.65 10.48
N LYS A 204 13.61 -14.08 9.72
CA LYS A 204 13.65 -12.63 9.45
C LYS A 204 12.39 -12.14 8.75
N LEU A 205 11.93 -12.94 7.79
CA LEU A 205 10.72 -12.72 7.02
C LEU A 205 9.45 -12.72 7.88
N GLU A 206 9.28 -13.73 8.73
CA GLU A 206 8.13 -13.84 9.64
C GLU A 206 8.08 -12.70 10.65
N ASN A 207 9.25 -12.25 11.13
CA ASN A 207 9.33 -11.05 11.96
C ASN A 207 8.84 -9.81 11.19
N SER A 208 9.26 -9.63 9.93
CA SER A 208 8.77 -8.53 9.11
C SER A 208 7.26 -8.62 8.85
N ILE A 209 6.71 -9.81 8.58
CA ILE A 209 5.26 -10.00 8.35
C ILE A 209 4.47 -9.69 9.62
N ARG A 210 4.97 -10.11 10.79
CA ARG A 210 4.34 -9.82 12.08
C ARG A 210 4.26 -8.31 12.36
N GLU A 211 5.33 -7.57 12.03
CA GLU A 211 5.33 -6.12 12.15
C GLU A 211 4.36 -5.43 11.16
N LEU A 212 4.17 -6.00 9.96
CA LEU A 212 3.16 -5.51 9.01
C LEU A 212 1.73 -5.75 9.51
N HIS A 213 1.49 -6.89 10.18
CA HIS A 213 0.17 -7.24 10.69
C HIS A 213 -0.37 -6.16 11.64
N ASP A 214 0.45 -5.65 12.55
CA ASP A 214 0.07 -4.55 13.45
C ASP A 214 -0.36 -3.28 12.68
N MET A 215 0.33 -2.99 11.57
CA MET A 215 -0.01 -1.87 10.69
C MET A 215 -1.31 -2.09 9.92
N PHE A 216 -1.59 -3.32 9.49
CA PHE A 216 -2.83 -3.68 8.80
C PHE A 216 -4.05 -3.63 9.72
N MET A 217 -3.90 -4.02 11.00
CA MET A 217 -5.00 -3.91 11.97
C MET A 217 -5.45 -2.46 12.16
N ASP A 218 -4.50 -1.53 12.28
CA ASP A 218 -4.78 -0.08 12.36
C ASP A 218 -5.50 0.43 11.10
N MET A 219 -5.04 0.02 9.91
CA MET A 219 -5.61 0.47 8.64
C MET A 219 -6.96 -0.15 8.32
N ALA A 220 -7.22 -1.39 8.76
CA ALA A 220 -8.52 -2.04 8.59
C ALA A 220 -9.62 -1.27 9.34
N MET A 221 -9.33 -0.81 10.57
CA MET A 221 -10.24 0.06 11.33
C MET A 221 -10.48 1.40 10.63
N LEU A 222 -9.44 1.96 10.00
CA LEU A 222 -9.49 3.24 9.27
C LEU A 222 -10.27 3.15 7.94
N VAL A 223 -10.28 1.99 7.27
CA VAL A 223 -11.03 1.75 6.03
C VAL A 223 -12.49 1.32 6.30
N GLU A 224 -12.76 0.62 7.40
CA GLU A 224 -14.12 0.22 7.78
C GLU A 224 -14.97 1.44 8.15
N SER A 225 -14.40 2.39 8.90
CA SER A 225 -15.04 3.69 9.16
C SER A 225 -15.36 4.41 7.84
N GLN A 226 -14.48 4.35 6.82
CA GLN A 226 -14.66 4.93 5.48
C GLN A 226 -15.83 4.37 4.67
N THR A 227 -16.17 3.09 4.82
CA THR A 227 -17.30 2.49 4.07
C THR A 227 -18.66 3.03 4.54
N MET A 228 -18.78 3.44 5.80
CA MET A 228 -19.94 4.14 6.32
C MET A 228 -20.15 5.51 5.66
N TRP A 229 -19.08 6.17 5.21
CA TRP A 229 -19.15 7.46 4.50
C TRP A 229 -19.51 7.35 3.02
N ARG A 230 -19.46 6.14 2.44
CA ARG A 230 -19.89 5.88 1.06
C ARG A 230 -21.37 5.52 1.02
N GLY A 231 -22.22 6.46 1.43
CA GLY A 231 -23.59 6.48 0.93
C GLY A 231 -23.56 6.49 -0.61
N PRO A 232 -24.46 5.76 -1.30
CA PRO A 232 -24.36 5.55 -2.74
C PRO A 232 -24.45 6.88 -3.50
N CYS A 233 -23.33 7.33 -4.05
CA CYS A 233 -23.28 8.35 -5.09
C CYS A 233 -23.75 7.75 -6.43
N LEU A 234 -25.02 7.32 -6.49
CA LEU A 234 -25.68 6.95 -7.74
C LEU A 234 -27.16 7.38 -7.66
N THR A 235 -27.45 8.60 -8.14
CA THR A 235 -28.48 8.89 -9.15
C THR A 235 -28.47 10.38 -9.50
N PRO A 236 -28.46 10.77 -10.79
CA PRO A 236 -28.83 12.12 -11.19
C PRO A 236 -30.36 12.16 -11.35
N ARG A 237 -31.08 12.67 -10.35
CA ARG A 237 -32.46 13.12 -10.55
C ARG A 237 -32.52 14.62 -10.31
N ARG A 238 -32.26 15.38 -11.40
CA ARG A 238 -32.61 16.81 -11.45
C ARG A 238 -34.12 16.94 -11.13
N PRO A 239 -34.53 17.76 -10.15
CA PRO A 239 -35.92 18.17 -10.07
C PRO A 239 -36.21 19.05 -11.29
N SER A 240 -37.26 18.70 -12.02
CA SER A 240 -37.83 19.47 -13.12
C SER A 240 -38.03 20.92 -12.68
N SER A 241 -37.33 21.85 -13.33
CA SER A 241 -37.55 23.28 -13.19
C SER A 241 -39.02 23.60 -13.47
N THR A 242 -39.70 24.15 -12.47
CA THR A 242 -41.06 24.68 -12.58
C THR A 242 -41.10 25.71 -13.70
N ARG A 243 -41.76 25.35 -14.80
CA ARG A 243 -42.00 26.21 -15.95
C ARG A 243 -42.95 27.33 -15.52
N ALA A 244 -42.41 28.50 -15.19
CA ALA A 244 -43.19 29.72 -15.02
C ALA A 244 -43.94 30.03 -16.33
N ARG A 245 -45.24 29.71 -16.38
CA ARG A 245 -46.12 30.16 -17.46
C ARG A 245 -46.35 31.65 -17.29
N ARG A 246 -45.69 32.41 -18.15
CA ARG A 246 -46.01 33.80 -18.50
C ARG A 246 -47.47 33.84 -18.99
N ALA A 247 -48.39 34.31 -18.16
CA ALA A 247 -49.74 34.64 -18.58
C ALA A 247 -49.73 36.06 -19.16
N GLY A 248 -49.79 36.15 -20.48
CA GLY A 248 -50.06 37.39 -21.21
C GLY A 248 -51.22 37.16 -22.17
N ARG A 249 -52.32 37.88 -21.96
CA ARG A 249 -53.38 38.28 -22.91
C ARG A 249 -54.27 39.28 -22.15
N LYS A 250 -54.32 40.58 -22.49
CA LYS A 250 -55.11 41.19 -23.60
C LYS A 250 -56.48 40.50 -23.72
N SER A 251 -57.63 41.10 -23.40
CA SER A 251 -58.06 42.51 -23.52
C SER A 251 -58.98 42.89 -22.37
#